data_AF-X0V047-F1
#
_entry.id   AF-X0V047-F1
#
_cell.length_a   1.000
_cell.length_b   1.000
_cell.length_c   1.000
_cell.angle_alpha   90.00
_cell.angle_beta   90.00
_cell.angle_gamma   90.00
#
_symmetry.space_group_name_H-M   'P 1'
#
loop_
_entity.id
_entity.type
_entity.pdbx_description
1 polymer ?
#
loop_
_entity_poly.entity_id
_entity_poly.type
_entity_poly.pdbx_seq_one_letter_code
_entity_poly.pdbx_strand_id
1 'polypeptide(L)'
;MKKVYLDCGGYRGQTLDAFRKAYEDADEYEIHIFEPNTFISRKFFDGVVFHDVAVWTENCTNKMYVNRKKKNASGSSMFKGITSGKLRKDKPITVKCIDFCEWIRANFTEQDYIVLKMNIEGAEYPILKKMIKDGTIWHINVLYVSFHRKEIKLDKKVHDKLVKQLKGIAGLKVIERARTHDLTGSEL
;
A
#
# COMPACT_ATOMS: atom_id res chain seq x y z
N MET A 1 -1.50 -3.76 -23.18
CA MET A 1 -1.84 -4.27 -21.86
C MET A 1 -0.56 -4.39 -21.07
N LYS A 2 -0.43 -3.61 -20.00
CA LYS A 2 0.73 -3.64 -19.10
C LYS A 2 0.49 -4.65 -17.97
N LYS A 3 1.57 -5.20 -17.43
CA LYS A 3 1.58 -5.83 -16.10
C LYS A 3 2.18 -4.82 -15.13
N VAL A 4 1.49 -4.55 -14.01
CA VAL A 4 1.85 -3.47 -13.09
C VAL A 4 1.85 -3.99 -11.66
N TYR A 5 2.95 -3.74 -10.93
CA TYR A 5 3.04 -4.02 -9.50
C TYR A 5 3.10 -2.71 -8.72
N LEU A 6 2.11 -2.48 -7.87
CA LEU A 6 2.01 -1.30 -7.03
C LEU A 6 2.25 -1.70 -5.56
N ASP A 7 3.38 -1.27 -4.99
CA ASP A 7 3.68 -1.47 -3.56
C ASP A 7 3.45 -0.19 -2.77
N CYS A 8 2.32 -0.12 -2.06
CA CYS A 8 2.02 0.92 -1.10
C CYS A 8 2.61 0.52 0.27
N GLY A 9 3.62 1.28 0.71
CA GLY A 9 4.39 1.03 1.94
C GLY A 9 5.57 0.10 1.70
N GLY A 10 6.48 0.51 0.79
CA GLY A 10 7.60 -0.31 0.34
C GLY A 10 8.66 -0.62 1.40
N TYR A 11 8.76 0.18 2.47
CA TYR A 11 9.70 0.02 3.57
C TYR A 11 11.13 -0.34 3.14
N ARG A 12 11.61 -1.58 3.31
CA ARG A 12 12.98 -1.96 2.91
C ARG A 12 13.00 -2.92 1.73
N GLY A 13 11.97 -2.88 0.90
CA GLY A 13 11.88 -3.69 -0.33
C GLY A 13 11.64 -5.18 -0.09
N GLN A 14 11.36 -5.62 1.13
CA GLN A 14 11.21 -7.07 1.37
C GLN A 14 10.03 -7.67 0.62
N THR A 15 8.95 -6.90 0.44
CA THR A 15 7.80 -7.33 -0.35
C THR A 15 8.10 -7.31 -1.85
N LEU A 16 8.89 -6.34 -2.33
CA LEU A 16 9.41 -6.34 -3.70
C LEU A 16 10.28 -7.58 -3.98
N ASP A 17 11.19 -7.92 -3.06
CA ASP A 17 12.04 -9.12 -3.18
C ASP A 17 11.20 -10.40 -3.20
N ALA A 18 10.15 -10.45 -2.38
CA ALA A 18 9.22 -11.58 -2.37
C ALA A 18 8.41 -11.66 -3.66
N PHE A 19 7.97 -10.53 -4.23
CA PHE A 19 7.24 -10.48 -5.49
C PHE A 19 8.11 -11.01 -6.63
N ARG A 20 9.35 -10.51 -6.75
CA ARG A 20 10.32 -10.96 -7.75
C ARG A 20 10.70 -12.44 -7.66
N LYS A 21 10.55 -13.05 -6.48
CA LYS A 21 10.79 -14.49 -6.29
C LYS A 21 9.56 -15.34 -6.57
N ALA A 22 8.38 -14.79 -6.30
CA ALA A 22 7.13 -15.52 -6.40
C ALA A 22 6.58 -15.52 -7.83
N TYR A 23 6.75 -14.43 -8.57
CA TYR A 23 6.23 -14.28 -9.93
C TYR A 23 7.36 -14.59 -10.93
N GLU A 24 7.20 -15.68 -11.70
CA GLU A 24 8.20 -16.10 -12.70
C GLU A 24 8.41 -15.05 -13.80
N ASP A 25 7.36 -14.27 -14.09
CA ASP A 25 7.31 -13.18 -15.07
C ASP A 25 7.47 -11.79 -14.44
N ALA A 26 8.04 -11.70 -13.23
CA ALA A 26 8.17 -10.44 -12.50
C ALA A 26 8.97 -9.35 -13.24
N ASP A 27 9.83 -9.75 -14.18
CA ASP A 27 10.61 -8.86 -15.04
C ASP A 27 9.77 -8.18 -16.13
N GLU A 28 8.57 -8.69 -16.43
CA GLU A 28 7.62 -8.06 -17.35
C GLU A 28 6.80 -6.94 -16.70
N TYR A 29 6.89 -6.76 -15.37
CA TYR A 29 6.08 -5.79 -14.64
C TYR A 29 6.70 -4.39 -14.63
N GLU A 30 5.87 -3.38 -14.90
CA GLU A 30 6.14 -2.00 -14.48
C GLU A 30 5.93 -1.91 -12.95
N ILE A 31 7.02 -1.67 -12.20
CA ILE A 31 6.99 -1.69 -10.74
C ILE A 31 7.02 -0.27 -10.17
N HIS A 32 6.00 0.08 -9.37
CA HIS A 32 5.95 1.33 -8.62
C HIS A 32 5.97 1.07 -7.11
N ILE A 33 6.85 1.78 -6.40
CA ILE A 33 6.95 1.71 -4.95
C ILE A 33 6.61 3.07 -4.36
N PHE A 34 5.68 3.12 -3.41
CA PHE A 34 5.30 4.32 -2.66
C PHE A 34 5.81 4.22 -1.22
N GLU A 35 6.72 5.11 -0.85
CA GLU A 35 7.31 5.15 0.50
C GLU A 35 7.64 6.60 0.91
N PRO A 36 6.79 7.24 1.73
CA PRO A 36 6.98 8.63 2.17
C PRO A 36 7.99 8.80 3.32
N ASN A 37 8.46 7.71 3.93
CA ASN A 37 9.36 7.79 5.07
C ASN A 37 10.79 8.10 4.61
N THR A 38 11.16 9.37 4.66
CA THR A 38 12.48 9.87 4.26
C THR A 38 13.67 9.30 5.05
N PHE A 39 13.43 8.55 6.13
CA PHE A 39 14.49 7.83 6.86
C PHE A 39 14.79 6.44 6.30
N ILE A 40 14.04 5.99 5.31
CA ILE A 40 14.27 4.75 4.57
C ILE A 40 15.30 4.99 3.47
N SER A 41 16.26 4.08 3.35
CA SER A 41 17.28 4.15 2.32
C SER A 41 16.72 3.74 0.96
N ARG A 42 16.98 4.52 -0.08
CA ARG A 42 16.55 4.21 -1.45
C ARG A 42 17.30 3.03 -2.09
N LYS A 43 18.37 2.55 -1.47
CA LYS A 43 19.20 1.44 -1.98
C LYS A 43 18.44 0.11 -2.17
N PHE A 44 17.23 -0.01 -1.61
CA PHE A 44 16.38 -1.20 -1.71
C PHE A 44 15.50 -1.19 -2.97
N PHE A 45 15.50 -0.09 -3.73
CA PHE A 45 14.54 0.15 -4.81
C PHE A 45 15.26 0.34 -6.15
N ASP A 46 16.10 -0.63 -6.51
CA ASP A 46 16.78 -0.63 -7.80
C ASP A 46 15.90 -1.27 -8.89
N GLY A 47 15.94 -0.67 -10.08
CA GLY A 47 15.12 -1.09 -11.23
C GLY A 47 13.61 -0.94 -11.02
N VAL A 48 13.15 0.07 -10.26
CA VAL A 48 11.72 0.36 -10.04
C VAL A 48 11.45 1.87 -10.12
N VAL A 49 10.19 2.25 -10.31
CA VAL A 49 9.75 3.64 -10.20
C VAL A 49 9.44 3.95 -8.73
N PHE A 50 10.32 4.73 -8.09
CA PHE A 50 10.17 5.09 -6.67
C PHE A 50 9.45 6.43 -6.50
N HIS A 51 8.39 6.42 -5.69
CA HIS A 51 7.57 7.60 -5.36
C HIS A 51 7.75 7.99 -3.88
N ASP A 52 8.36 9.17 -3.65
CA ASP A 52 8.56 9.75 -2.31
C ASP A 52 7.31 10.52 -1.85
N VAL A 53 6.18 9.82 -1.83
CA VAL A 53 4.86 10.34 -1.46
C VAL A 53 4.05 9.29 -0.70
N ALA A 54 3.14 9.75 0.14
CA ALA A 54 2.14 8.90 0.75
C ALA A 54 0.97 8.74 -0.22
N VAL A 55 0.50 7.50 -0.41
CA VAL A 55 -0.80 7.28 -1.05
C VAL A 55 -1.91 7.68 -0.09
N TRP A 56 -2.89 8.44 -0.58
CA TRP A 56 -4.00 8.97 0.22
C TRP A 56 -5.27 9.14 -0.62
N THR A 57 -6.29 9.76 -0.05
CA THR A 57 -7.59 10.02 -0.71
C THR A 57 -7.67 11.35 -1.43
N GLU A 58 -6.64 12.19 -1.31
CA GLU A 58 -6.58 13.52 -1.90
C GLU A 58 -5.11 13.98 -2.00
N ASN A 59 -4.83 14.88 -2.94
CA ASN A 59 -3.54 15.55 -3.01
C ASN A 59 -3.41 16.53 -1.84
N CYS A 60 -2.46 16.29 -0.94
CA CYS A 60 -2.28 17.16 0.21
C CYS A 60 -0.86 17.13 0.77
N THR A 61 -0.65 17.88 1.84
CA THR A 61 0.54 17.78 2.70
C THR A 61 0.07 17.43 4.10
N ASN A 62 0.61 16.37 4.69
CA ASN A 62 0.12 15.85 5.95
C ASN A 62 1.26 15.37 6.85
N LYS A 63 0.94 15.19 8.14
CA LYS A 63 1.89 14.78 9.17
C LYS A 63 1.98 13.26 9.22
N MET A 64 3.21 12.75 9.13
CA MET A 64 3.51 11.35 9.37
C MET A 64 4.31 11.18 10.66
N TYR A 65 3.87 10.27 11.51
CA TYR A 65 4.51 9.95 12.78
C TYR A 65 5.45 8.77 12.56
N VAL A 66 6.74 8.97 12.83
CA VAL A 66 7.78 7.98 12.56
C VAL A 66 8.50 7.58 13.85
N ASN A 67 8.94 6.32 13.94
CA ASN A 67 9.87 5.91 14.98
C ASN A 67 11.30 6.34 14.61
N ARG A 68 11.86 7.31 15.33
CA ARG A 68 13.17 7.91 15.01
C ARG A 68 14.37 7.29 15.74
N LYS A 69 14.24 6.15 16.42
CA LYS A 69 15.41 5.51 17.08
C LYS A 69 16.34 4.90 16.02
N LYS A 70 17.37 5.68 15.62
CA LYS A 70 18.57 5.43 14.76
C LYS A 70 18.46 4.36 13.64
N LYS A 71 18.80 4.76 12.39
CA LYS A 71 19.01 3.97 11.13
C LYS A 71 17.93 2.95 10.72
N ASN A 72 16.99 2.62 11.61
CA ASN A 72 15.98 1.57 11.49
C ASN A 72 14.61 2.09 11.93
N ALA A 73 14.13 3.18 11.31
CA ALA A 73 12.79 3.70 11.54
C ALA A 73 11.74 2.70 11.03
N SER A 74 11.41 1.70 11.85
CA SER A 74 10.64 0.52 11.45
C SER A 74 9.12 0.69 11.53
N GLY A 75 8.64 1.84 11.99
CA GLY A 75 7.22 2.14 12.08
C GLY A 75 6.94 3.57 11.66
N SER A 76 5.93 3.76 10.83
CA SER A 76 5.45 5.04 10.34
C SER A 76 3.95 5.00 10.12
N SER A 77 3.21 6.05 10.45
CA SER A 77 1.79 6.14 10.11
C SER A 77 1.32 7.59 10.00
N MET A 78 0.28 7.81 9.18
CA MET A 78 -0.44 9.08 9.11
C MET A 78 -1.39 9.27 10.32
N PHE A 79 -1.69 8.21 11.08
CA PHE A 79 -2.63 8.25 12.19
C PHE A 79 -1.92 8.50 13.53
N LYS A 80 -2.13 9.68 14.12
CA LYS A 80 -1.59 10.05 15.45
C LYS A 80 -2.02 9.09 16.57
N GLY A 81 -3.20 8.50 16.42
CA GLY A 81 -3.83 7.61 17.40
C GLY A 81 -3.10 6.27 17.59
N ILE A 82 -2.28 5.84 16.63
CA ILE A 82 -1.59 4.56 16.69
C ILE A 82 -0.63 4.52 17.89
N THR A 83 -0.69 3.43 18.65
CA THR A 83 0.13 3.21 19.86
C THR A 83 1.23 2.15 19.64
N SER A 84 1.13 1.35 18.58
CA SER A 84 2.18 0.43 18.14
C SER A 84 3.34 1.19 17.48
N GLY A 85 4.43 0.47 17.14
CA GLY A 85 5.54 1.03 16.34
C GLY A 85 6.46 2.03 17.05
N LYS A 86 6.19 2.42 18.31
CA LYS A 86 6.99 3.40 19.09
C LYS A 86 7.14 4.75 18.36
N LEU A 87 6.05 5.23 17.76
CA LEU A 87 6.03 6.46 16.97
C LEU A 87 6.30 7.71 17.81
N ARG A 88 7.05 8.66 17.26
CA ARG A 88 7.30 9.99 17.88
C ARG A 88 6.13 10.94 17.58
N LYS A 89 5.16 10.99 18.49
CA LYS A 89 3.96 11.84 18.36
C LYS A 89 4.25 13.33 18.50
N ASP A 90 5.34 13.67 19.17
CA ASP A 90 5.83 15.04 19.42
C ASP A 90 6.61 15.62 18.24
N LYS A 91 7.14 14.77 17.34
CA LYS A 91 8.00 15.18 16.23
C LYS A 91 7.62 14.45 14.94
N PRO A 92 6.42 14.70 14.39
CA PRO A 92 6.06 14.18 13.07
C PRO A 92 6.95 14.80 12.00
N ILE A 93 7.11 14.09 10.88
CA ILE A 93 7.62 14.66 9.64
C ILE A 93 6.45 15.09 8.76
N THR A 94 6.72 16.02 7.86
CA THR A 94 5.74 16.49 6.87
C THR A 94 6.00 15.75 5.57
N VAL A 95 4.97 15.15 4.99
CA VAL A 95 5.05 14.38 3.75
C VAL A 95 4.02 14.86 2.75
N LYS A 96 4.35 14.76 1.46
CA LYS A 96 3.37 14.95 0.39
C LYS A 96 2.49 13.72 0.27
N CYS A 97 1.22 13.94 -0.01
CA CYS A 97 0.23 12.91 -0.28
C CYS A 97 -0.32 13.08 -1.69
N ILE A 98 -0.62 11.96 -2.36
CA ILE A 98 -1.32 11.95 -3.64
C ILE A 98 -2.71 11.34 -3.48
N ASP A 99 -3.69 11.79 -4.27
CA ASP A 99 -4.92 11.03 -4.48
C ASP A 99 -4.57 9.77 -5.28
N PHE A 100 -4.54 8.63 -4.60
CA PHE A 100 -4.12 7.38 -5.20
C PHE A 100 -5.07 6.92 -6.31
N CYS A 101 -6.37 7.22 -6.19
CA CYS A 101 -7.34 6.81 -7.19
C CYS A 101 -7.25 7.68 -8.45
N GLU A 102 -6.99 8.99 -8.27
CA GLU A 102 -6.70 9.90 -9.39
C GLU A 102 -5.41 9.48 -10.10
N TRP A 103 -4.36 9.17 -9.34
CA TRP A 103 -3.09 8.70 -9.88
C TRP A 103 -3.24 7.40 -10.69
N ILE A 104 -3.97 6.39 -10.18
CA ILE A 104 -4.21 5.14 -10.93
C ILE A 104 -4.90 5.43 -12.27
N ARG A 105 -6.00 6.22 -12.26
CA ARG A 105 -6.75 6.55 -13.50
C ARG A 105 -5.91 7.30 -14.52
N ALA A 106 -4.98 8.13 -14.06
CA ALA A 106 -4.13 8.92 -14.93
C ALA A 106 -3.01 8.08 -15.60
N ASN A 107 -2.67 6.92 -15.04
CA ASN A 107 -1.51 6.13 -15.48
C ASN A 107 -1.88 4.77 -16.10
N PHE A 108 -3.05 4.23 -15.78
CA PHE A 108 -3.46 2.87 -16.18
C PHE A 108 -4.91 2.82 -16.65
N THR A 109 -5.24 1.71 -17.30
CA THR A 109 -6.55 1.39 -17.81
C THR A 109 -7.07 0.10 -17.19
N GLU A 110 -8.38 -0.15 -17.25
CA GLU A 110 -8.98 -1.41 -16.79
C GLU A 110 -8.54 -2.63 -17.62
N GLN A 111 -7.88 -2.41 -18.77
CA GLN A 111 -7.29 -3.49 -19.57
C GLN A 111 -5.92 -3.93 -19.05
N ASP A 112 -5.28 -3.16 -18.16
CA ASP A 112 -3.99 -3.54 -17.58
C ASP A 112 -4.16 -4.59 -16.49
N TYR A 113 -3.12 -5.39 -16.25
CA TYR A 113 -3.08 -6.36 -15.15
C TYR A 113 -2.34 -5.76 -13.96
N ILE A 114 -3.08 -5.33 -12.93
CA ILE A 114 -2.53 -4.63 -11.76
C ILE A 114 -2.59 -5.51 -10.51
N VAL A 115 -1.41 -5.75 -9.95
CA VAL A 115 -1.20 -6.31 -8.61
C VAL A 115 -0.93 -5.16 -7.64
N LEU A 116 -1.88 -4.89 -6.75
CA LEU A 116 -1.78 -3.87 -5.72
C LEU A 116 -1.49 -4.51 -4.36
N LYS A 117 -0.37 -4.11 -3.75
CA LYS A 117 -0.06 -4.42 -2.35
C LYS A 117 -0.22 -3.18 -1.47
N MET A 118 -0.89 -3.35 -0.33
CA MET A 118 -1.11 -2.29 0.66
C MET A 118 -0.71 -2.75 2.05
N ASN A 119 0.31 -2.11 2.60
CA ASN A 119 0.68 -2.16 4.02
C ASN A 119 1.10 -0.75 4.45
N ILE A 120 0.12 0.06 4.81
CA ILE A 120 0.23 1.51 5.01
C ILE A 120 -0.41 1.96 6.33
N GLU A 121 -0.39 1.06 7.32
CA GLU A 121 -0.57 1.37 8.74
C GLU A 121 -1.87 2.14 9.03
N GLY A 122 -2.98 1.66 8.44
CA GLY A 122 -4.35 2.15 8.64
C GLY A 122 -4.94 2.89 7.45
N ALA A 123 -4.09 3.38 6.55
CA ALA A 123 -4.53 4.15 5.38
C ALA A 123 -5.24 3.28 4.32
N GLU A 124 -5.23 1.96 4.48
CA GLU A 124 -5.93 1.02 3.60
C GLU A 124 -7.43 1.31 3.57
N TYR A 125 -8.02 1.58 4.74
CA TYR A 125 -9.47 1.74 4.88
C TYR A 125 -10.05 2.92 4.11
N PRO A 126 -9.58 4.18 4.29
CA PRO A 126 -10.14 5.30 3.54
C PRO A 126 -9.90 5.16 2.03
N ILE A 127 -8.72 4.67 1.62
CA ILE A 127 -8.38 4.50 0.20
C ILE A 127 -9.25 3.43 -0.45
N LEU A 128 -9.34 2.22 0.12
CA LEU A 128 -10.16 1.15 -0.46
C LEU A 128 -11.66 1.51 -0.50
N LYS A 129 -12.16 2.25 0.51
CA LYS A 129 -13.53 2.79 0.46
C LYS A 129 -13.71 3.78 -0.70
N LYS A 130 -12.72 4.64 -0.95
CA LYS A 130 -12.75 5.57 -2.08
C LYS A 130 -12.71 4.82 -3.42
N MET A 131 -11.79 3.86 -3.58
CA MET A 131 -11.67 3.04 -4.80
C MET A 131 -12.96 2.30 -5.14
N ILE A 132 -13.68 1.76 -4.13
CA ILE A 132 -14.99 1.14 -4.35
C ILE A 132 -16.03 2.18 -4.77
N LYS A 133 -16.05 3.33 -4.09
CA LYS A 133 -17.04 4.39 -4.32
C LYS A 133 -16.89 5.02 -5.71
N ASP A 134 -15.66 5.26 -6.15
CA ASP A 134 -15.37 5.98 -7.39
C ASP A 134 -15.08 5.04 -8.58
N GLY A 135 -15.00 3.73 -8.33
CA GLY A 135 -14.81 2.71 -9.37
C GLY A 135 -13.34 2.44 -9.73
N THR A 136 -12.36 3.12 -9.13
CA THR A 136 -10.94 2.79 -9.40
C THR A 136 -10.58 1.37 -8.99
N ILE A 137 -11.37 0.75 -8.10
CA ILE A 137 -11.15 -0.66 -7.72
C ILE A 137 -11.19 -1.62 -8.91
N TRP A 138 -11.89 -1.29 -9.99
CA TRP A 138 -11.98 -2.11 -11.21
C TRP A 138 -10.69 -2.17 -12.03
N HIS A 139 -9.72 -1.31 -11.72
CA HIS A 139 -8.39 -1.38 -12.32
C HIS A 139 -7.52 -2.47 -11.66
N ILE A 140 -7.94 -3.02 -10.51
CA ILE A 140 -7.11 -3.92 -9.70
C ILE A 140 -7.55 -5.37 -9.91
N ASN A 141 -6.60 -6.22 -10.30
CA ASN A 141 -6.85 -7.66 -10.47
C ASN A 141 -6.52 -8.43 -9.19
N VAL A 142 -5.43 -8.06 -8.51
CA VAL A 142 -5.00 -8.71 -7.26
C VAL A 142 -4.74 -7.66 -6.20
N LEU A 143 -5.39 -7.79 -5.04
CA LEU A 143 -5.19 -6.95 -3.86
C LEU A 143 -4.57 -7.76 -2.72
N TYR A 144 -3.28 -7.54 -2.46
CA TYR A 144 -2.61 -7.97 -1.24
C TYR A 144 -2.75 -6.88 -0.18
N VAL A 145 -3.46 -7.13 0.92
CA VAL A 145 -3.72 -6.09 1.93
C VAL A 145 -3.45 -6.56 3.36
N SER A 146 -2.65 -5.78 4.10
CA SER A 146 -2.48 -5.91 5.55
C SER A 146 -3.37 -4.89 6.27
N PHE A 147 -4.49 -5.35 6.84
CA PHE A 147 -5.42 -4.47 7.55
C PHE A 147 -4.97 -4.16 8.98
N HIS A 148 -4.71 -2.89 9.27
CA HIS A 148 -4.28 -2.41 10.60
C HIS A 148 -5.47 -2.02 11.51
N ARG A 149 -6.52 -2.86 11.53
CA ARG A 149 -7.79 -2.56 12.22
C ARG A 149 -7.59 -2.16 13.68
N LYS A 150 -6.77 -2.91 14.39
CA LYS A 150 -6.61 -2.80 15.85
C LYS A 150 -5.83 -1.53 16.20
N GLU A 151 -4.83 -1.22 15.39
CA GLU A 151 -3.92 -0.09 15.51
C GLU A 151 -4.69 1.23 15.40
N ILE A 152 -5.63 1.32 14.46
CA ILE A 152 -6.51 2.50 14.29
C ILE A 152 -7.82 2.41 15.10
N LYS A 153 -8.00 1.36 15.91
CA LYS A 153 -9.20 1.11 16.72
C LYS A 153 -10.50 1.15 15.92
N LEU A 154 -10.47 0.63 14.69
CA LEU A 154 -11.66 0.60 13.84
C LEU A 154 -12.65 -0.47 14.31
N ASP A 155 -13.93 -0.10 14.30
CA ASP A 155 -15.03 -1.00 14.58
C ASP A 155 -14.98 -2.26 13.69
N LYS A 156 -15.19 -3.43 14.30
CA LYS A 156 -15.08 -4.71 13.61
C LYS A 156 -16.12 -4.85 12.49
N LYS A 157 -17.35 -4.38 12.69
CA LYS A 157 -18.42 -4.45 11.68
C LYS A 157 -18.07 -3.61 10.45
N VAL A 158 -17.42 -2.45 10.65
CA VAL A 158 -16.95 -1.61 9.55
C VAL A 158 -15.88 -2.33 8.73
N HIS A 159 -14.93 -3.00 9.39
CA HIS A 159 -13.92 -3.82 8.72
C HIS A 159 -14.54 -5.01 7.98
N ASP A 160 -15.38 -5.80 8.65
CA ASP A 160 -16.02 -6.98 8.06
C ASP A 160 -16.86 -6.61 6.84
N LYS A 161 -17.57 -5.47 6.89
CA LYS A 161 -18.34 -4.94 5.76
C LYS A 161 -17.43 -4.62 4.57
N LEU A 162 -16.32 -3.92 4.80
CA LEU A 162 -15.38 -3.58 3.74
C LEU A 162 -14.77 -4.84 3.10
N VAL A 163 -14.30 -5.80 3.92
CA VAL A 163 -13.72 -7.06 3.42
C VAL A 163 -14.75 -7.86 2.62
N LYS A 164 -16.00 -7.93 3.10
CA LYS A 164 -17.09 -8.58 2.37
C LYS A 164 -17.36 -7.90 1.02
N GLN A 165 -17.34 -6.57 0.97
CA GLN A 165 -17.49 -5.83 -0.29
C GLN A 165 -16.35 -6.15 -1.25
N LEU A 166 -15.09 -6.06 -0.80
CA LEU A 166 -13.92 -6.35 -1.63
C LEU A 166 -13.95 -7.77 -2.21
N LYS A 167 -14.25 -8.79 -1.39
CA LYS A 167 -14.34 -10.19 -1.85
C LYS A 167 -15.54 -10.48 -2.75
N GLY A 168 -16.53 -9.58 -2.80
CA GLY A 168 -17.69 -9.68 -3.68
C GLY A 168 -17.50 -9.00 -5.05
N ILE A 169 -16.37 -8.33 -5.28
CA ILE A 169 -16.04 -7.67 -6.55
C ILE A 169 -15.61 -8.74 -7.54
N ALA A 170 -16.37 -8.90 -8.63
CA ALA A 170 -16.04 -9.85 -9.68
C ALA A 170 -14.68 -9.51 -10.32
N GLY A 171 -13.84 -10.52 -10.53
CA GLY A 171 -12.50 -10.34 -11.13
C GLY A 171 -11.42 -9.81 -10.18
N LEU A 172 -11.76 -9.37 -8.96
CA LEU A 172 -10.79 -8.97 -7.96
C LEU A 172 -10.44 -10.13 -7.03
N LYS A 173 -9.16 -10.50 -7.02
CA LYS A 173 -8.62 -11.45 -6.04
C LYS A 173 -8.12 -10.70 -4.80
N VAL A 174 -8.65 -11.04 -3.62
CA VAL A 174 -8.28 -10.38 -2.36
C VAL A 174 -7.52 -11.33 -1.45
N ILE A 175 -6.28 -10.97 -1.13
CA ILE A 175 -5.39 -11.74 -0.26
C ILE A 175 -5.10 -10.90 0.98
N GLU A 176 -5.65 -11.34 2.11
CA GLU A 176 -5.44 -10.68 3.39
C GLU A 176 -4.11 -11.12 4.01
N ARG A 177 -3.51 -10.21 4.80
CA ARG A 177 -2.29 -10.37 5.60
C ARG A 177 -0.96 -10.14 4.91
N ALA A 178 -0.89 -9.86 3.60
CA ALA A 178 0.26 -9.35 2.84
C ALA A 178 1.60 -9.17 3.60
N ARG A 179 2.15 -10.25 4.15
CA ARG A 179 3.52 -10.34 4.65
C ARG A 179 4.38 -10.93 3.55
N THR A 180 5.69 -10.89 3.73
CA THR A 180 6.69 -11.46 2.82
C THR A 180 6.43 -12.91 2.40
N HIS A 181 5.61 -13.67 3.13
CA HIS A 181 5.32 -15.08 2.83
C HIS A 181 3.98 -15.30 2.13
N ASP A 182 3.16 -14.25 2.00
CA ASP A 182 1.81 -14.35 1.42
C ASP A 182 1.81 -14.05 -0.09
N LEU A 183 2.96 -13.65 -0.65
CA LEU A 183 3.17 -13.54 -2.09
C LEU A 183 3.49 -14.93 -2.64
N THR A 184 2.46 -15.63 -3.09
CA THR A 184 2.58 -16.92 -3.77
C THR A 184 2.29 -16.72 -5.26
N GLY A 185 3.22 -17.13 -6.13
CA GLY A 185 2.98 -17.15 -7.58
C GLY A 185 2.09 -18.32 -8.02
N SER A 186 1.89 -19.31 -7.15
CA SER A 186 1.12 -20.53 -7.39
C SER A 186 -0.40 -20.31 -7.47
N GLU A 187 -0.80 -19.07 -7.68
CA GLU A 187 -2.14 -18.58 -7.44
C GLU A 187 -2.61 -17.67 -8.59
N LEU A 188 -1.81 -17.60 -9.66
CA LEU A 188 -2.11 -17.07 -11.00
C LEU A 188 -2.79 -18.14 -11.86
#